data_AF-A0A1Q3RLA7-F1
#
_entry.id   AF-A0A1Q3RLA7-F1
#
_cell.length_a   1.000
_cell.length_b   1.000
_cell.length_c   1.000
_cell.angle_alpha   90.00
_cell.angle_beta   90.00
_cell.angle_gamma   90.00
#
_symmetry.space_group_name_H-M   'P 1'
#
loop_
_entity.id
_entity.type
_entity.pdbx_description
1 polymer ?
#
loop_
_entity_poly.entity_id
_entity_poly.type
_entity_poly.pdbx_seq_one_letter_code
_entity_poly.pdbx_strand_id
1 'polypeptide(L)' 'MGFLYILWQLIAMVQGILAYGTAYRLTKNGGDNGVALFGWFFLMGLASMVPGLGIYLWLKYKEE' A
#
# COMPACT_ATOMS: atom_id res chain seq x y z
N MET A 1 -7.68 15.75 13.19
CA MET A 1 -6.87 14.60 13.66
C MET A 1 -7.40 13.29 13.07
N GLY A 2 -8.61 12.83 13.42
CA GLY A 2 -9.11 11.51 12.96
C GLY A 2 -9.43 11.38 11.47
N PHE A 3 -9.90 12.45 10.80
CA PHE A 3 -10.41 12.36 9.42
C PHE A 3 -9.35 11.88 8.41
N LEU A 4 -8.14 12.46 8.40
CA LEU A 4 -7.08 12.07 7.46
C LEU A 4 -6.59 10.63 7.71
N TYR A 5 -6.57 10.20 8.97
CA TYR A 5 -6.18 8.85 9.34
C TYR A 5 -7.23 7.81 8.92
N ILE A 6 -8.52 8.12 9.14
CA ILE A 6 -9.65 7.30 8.69
C ILE A 6 -9.67 7.20 7.17
N LEU A 7 -9.48 8.33 6.48
CA LEU A 7 -9.42 8.37 5.02
C LEU A 7 -8.25 7.52 4.49
N TRP A 8 -7.08 7.63 5.12
CA TRP A 8 -5.93 6.80 4.76
C TRP A 8 -6.20 5.31 4.97
N GLN A 9 -6.81 4.91 6.09
CA GLN A 9 -7.17 3.51 6.33
C GLN A 9 -8.13 2.95 5.27
N LEU A 10 -9.15 3.73 4.87
CA LEU A 10 -10.08 3.34 3.81
C LEU A 10 -9.36 3.17 2.46
N ILE A 11 -8.47 4.11 2.12
CA ILE A 11 -7.67 4.03 0.90
C ILE A 11 -6.73 2.82 0.95
N ALA A 12 -6.06 2.57 2.08
CA ALA A 12 -5.16 1.44 2.27
C ALA A 12 -5.89 0.10 2.13
N MET A 13 -7.13 0.00 2.66
CA MET A 13 -7.96 -1.20 2.51
C MET A 13 -8.31 -1.46 1.03
N VAL A 14 -8.76 -0.44 0.30
CA VAL A 14 -9.06 -0.56 -1.15
C VAL A 14 -7.79 -0.91 -1.93
N GLN A 15 -6.66 -0.29 -1.59
CA GLN A 15 -5.36 -0.61 -2.17
C GLN A 15 -4.96 -2.05 -1.94
N GLY A 16 -5.24 -2.64 -0.77
CA GLY A 16 -4.96 -4.06 -0.51
C GLY A 16 -5.69 -5.00 -1.47
N ILE A 17 -6.97 -4.73 -1.75
CA ILE A 17 -7.78 -5.53 -2.70
C ILE A 17 -7.25 -5.36 -4.13
N LEU A 18 -6.97 -4.12 -4.54
CA LEU A 18 -6.44 -3.82 -5.89
C LEU A 18 -5.01 -4.35 -6.08
N ALA A 19 -4.21 -4.36 -5.01
CA ALA A 19 -2.86 -4.90 -5.00
C ALA A 19 -2.87 -6.40 -5.26
N TYR A 20 -3.85 -7.15 -4.72
CA TYR A 20 -3.96 -8.59 -5.00
C TYR A 20 -4.17 -8.86 -6.49
N GLY A 21 -5.16 -8.20 -7.10
CA GLY A 21 -5.45 -8.37 -8.52
C GLY A 21 -4.30 -7.89 -9.42
N THR A 22 -3.59 -6.85 -9.02
CA THR A 22 -2.44 -6.34 -9.75
C THR A 22 -1.23 -7.27 -9.62
N ALA A 23 -0.94 -7.76 -8.42
CA ALA A 23 0.10 -8.75 -8.18
C ALA A 23 -0.16 -10.01 -9.00
N TYR A 24 -1.40 -10.52 -9.02
CA TYR A 24 -1.77 -11.68 -9.84
C TYR A 24 -1.48 -11.47 -11.33
N ARG A 25 -1.86 -10.31 -11.89
CA ARG A 25 -1.56 -9.97 -13.30
C ARG A 25 -0.06 -9.89 -13.57
N LEU A 26 0.72 -9.28 -12.67
CA LEU A 26 2.16 -9.11 -12.83
C LEU A 26 2.91 -10.44 -12.70
N THR A 27 2.51 -11.29 -11.76
CA THR A 27 2.98 -12.67 -11.61
C THR A 27 2.74 -13.47 -12.89
N LYS A 28 1.51 -13.44 -13.42
CA LYS A 28 1.17 -14.16 -14.65
C LYS A 28 1.93 -13.68 -15.89
N ASN A 29 2.44 -12.44 -15.88
CA ASN A 29 3.20 -11.85 -16.99
C ASN A 29 4.74 -12.00 -16.89
N GLY A 30 5.28 -12.64 -15.85
CA GLY A 30 6.75 -12.71 -15.69
C GLY A 30 7.30 -13.72 -14.69
N GLY A 31 6.47 -14.30 -13.82
CA GLY A 31 6.89 -15.32 -12.88
C GLY A 31 5.66 -16.07 -12.40
N ASP A 32 5.31 -17.15 -13.09
CA ASP A 32 4.07 -17.91 -12.87
C ASP A 32 4.20 -18.83 -11.63
N ASN A 33 4.58 -18.24 -10.49
CA ASN A 33 4.83 -18.93 -9.23
C ASN A 33 4.44 -18.11 -8.00
N GLY A 34 4.30 -18.80 -6.86
CA GLY A 34 3.88 -18.19 -5.59
C GLY A 34 4.87 -17.16 -5.02
N VAL A 35 6.17 -17.28 -5.33
CA VAL A 35 7.20 -16.35 -4.84
C VAL A 35 7.09 -15.01 -5.53
N ALA A 36 6.86 -14.99 -6.84
CA ALA A 36 6.61 -13.77 -7.60
C ALA A 36 5.29 -13.11 -7.15
N LEU A 37 4.23 -13.89 -6.89
CA LEU A 37 2.98 -13.38 -6.32
C LEU A 37 3.20 -12.72 -4.96
N PHE A 38 3.92 -13.39 -4.07
CA PHE A 38 4.27 -12.83 -2.76
C PHE A 38 5.12 -11.55 -2.90
N GLY A 39 6.13 -11.56 -3.77
CA GLY A 39 7.01 -10.41 -4.01
C GLY A 39 6.24 -9.17 -4.48
N TRP A 40 5.35 -9.34 -5.46
CA TRP A 40 4.51 -8.23 -5.94
C TRP A 40 3.53 -7.75 -4.88
N PHE A 41 2.93 -8.66 -4.12
CA PHE A 41 2.01 -8.31 -3.05
C PHE A 41 2.71 -7.54 -1.91
N PHE A 42 3.94 -7.96 -1.56
CA PHE A 42 4.78 -7.30 -0.57
C PHE A 42 5.18 -5.88 -1.02
N LEU A 43 5.62 -5.72 -2.27
CA LEU A 43 6.00 -4.41 -2.83
C LEU A 43 4.83 -3.43 -2.85
N MET A 44 3.66 -3.88 -3.29
CA MET A 44 2.44 -3.05 -3.29
C MET A 44 1.99 -2.71 -1.87
N GLY A 45 2.15 -3.63 -0.92
CA GLY A 45 1.97 -3.38 0.51
C GLY A 45 2.85 -2.24 1.02
N LEU A 46 4.15 -2.29 0.76
CA LEU A 46 5.09 -1.22 1.12
C LEU A 46 4.71 0.13 0.48
N ALA A 47 4.34 0.13 -0.80
CA ALA A 47 3.92 1.34 -1.50
C ALA A 47 2.69 2.00 -0.85
N SER A 48 1.73 1.20 -0.36
CA SER A 48 0.54 1.69 0.33
C SER A 48 0.82 2.32 1.70
N MET A 49 1.99 2.06 2.30
CA MET A 49 2.42 2.66 3.58
C MET A 49 2.97 4.08 3.41
N VAL A 50 3.43 4.44 2.20
CA VAL A 50 4.05 5.74 1.91
C VAL A 50 3.13 6.93 2.27
N PRO A 51 1.83 6.94 1.91
CA PRO A 51 0.93 8.01 2.33
C PRO A 51 0.75 8.11 3.85
N GLY A 52 0.74 6.96 4.55
CA GLY A 52 0.63 6.92 6.01
C GLY A 52 1.87 7.52 6.70
N LEU A 53 3.06 7.20 6.18
CA LEU A 53 4.32 7.82 6.61
C LEU A 53 4.33 9.33 6.35
N GLY A 54 3.81 9.78 5.21
CA GLY A 54 3.66 11.20 4.88
C GLY A 54 2.76 11.95 5.86
N ILE A 55 1.60 11.37 6.21
CA ILE A 55 0.69 11.93 7.23
C ILE A 55 1.38 11.97 8.60
N TYR A 56 2.08 10.90 8.98
CA TYR A 56 2.81 10.84 10.25
C TYR A 56 3.89 11.93 10.36
N LEU A 57 4.75 12.06 9.34
CA LEU A 57 5.81 13.07 9.31
C LEU A 57 5.22 14.48 9.30
N TRP A 58 4.19 14.72 8.49
CA TRP A 58 3.48 16.00 8.49
C TRP A 58 2.97 16.38 9.88
N LEU A 59 2.33 15.44 10.59
CA LEU A 59 1.84 15.70 11.95
C LEU A 59 2.97 15.96 12.93
N LYS A 60 4.11 15.28 12.76
CA LYS A 60 5.28 15.44 13.64
C LYS A 60 5.96 16.80 13.48
N TYR A 61 5.99 17.35 12.27
CA TYR A 61 6.80 18.52 11.92
C TYR A 61 5.99 19.77 11.55
N LYS A 62 4.65 19.70 11.52
CA LYS A 62 3.80 20.85 11.16
C LYS A 62 3.89 22.03 12.14
N GLU A 63 4.27 21.77 13.39
CA GLU A 63 4.30 22.77 14.48
C GLU A 63 5.74 23.18 14.88
N GLU A 64 6.77 22.61 14.23
CA GLU A 64 8.12 23.19 14.19
C GLU A 64 8.20 24.31 13.15
#